data_AF-A0A0L1IIS6-F1
#
_entry.id   AF-A0A0L1IIS6-F1
#
_cell.length_a   1.000
_cell.length_b   1.000
_cell.length_c   1.000
_cell.angle_alpha   90.00
_cell.angle_beta   90.00
_cell.angle_gamma   90.00
#
_symmetry.space_group_name_H-M   'P 1'
#
loop_
_entity.id
_entity.type
_entity.pdbx_description
1 polymer ?
#
loop_
_entity_poly.entity_id
_entity_poly.type
_entity_poly.pdbx_seq_one_letter_code
_entity_poly.pdbx_strand_id
1 'polypeptide(L)'
;MNIEIGKVYKQRYRNTPNAFIGKDKAGRTIKGHGIHRPFIVFYSDDKVFYLSAKTVSDDNYEDSRNDPFNLVFEDKDLYGEDRKIAINCSVINVIDRKLFESLYIPDHPKNNYPTSVEQYNDIMITLFVLKDKIKYFEVDYIDQESKEPVWKSKSQTQASKDESEMIIKGYHHLITKTNIIPEILFNHPDHFYEVVKNCFYIEKYGVRDKLDEYLYTKSSMFNVDWEEITNEARQKIIQMQNQRQEEIEEKFKQQELAKQQKHNNWLEKHKSKKR
;
A
#
# COMPACT_ATOMS: atom_id res chain seq x y z
N MET A 1 4.27 2.60 -19.47
CA MET A 1 4.43 1.85 -18.20
C MET A 1 3.35 2.38 -17.28
N ASN A 2 2.45 1.53 -16.80
CA ASN A 2 1.45 2.01 -15.84
C ASN A 2 2.03 1.90 -14.44
N ILE A 3 2.07 3.01 -13.71
CA ILE A 3 2.40 2.97 -12.28
C ILE A 3 1.28 2.30 -11.50
N GLU A 4 1.64 1.35 -10.65
CA GLU A 4 0.73 0.61 -9.78
C GLU A 4 1.15 0.75 -8.31
N ILE A 5 0.27 0.37 -7.40
CA ILE A 5 0.39 0.59 -5.97
C ILE A 5 1.37 -0.43 -5.38
N GLY A 6 2.16 0.01 -4.41
CA GLY A 6 3.04 -0.89 -3.66
C GLY A 6 4.15 -1.45 -4.54
N LYS A 7 4.38 -0.83 -5.69
CA LYS A 7 5.45 -1.22 -6.60
C LYS A 7 6.73 -0.49 -6.24
N VAL A 8 7.82 -1.16 -6.54
CA VAL A 8 9.17 -0.66 -6.31
C VAL A 8 9.82 -0.28 -7.64
N TYR A 9 10.39 0.91 -7.70
CA TYR A 9 11.09 1.45 -8.87
C TYR A 9 12.51 1.85 -8.51
N LYS A 10 13.48 1.42 -9.32
CA LYS A 10 14.92 1.65 -9.03
C LYS A 10 15.73 2.01 -10.26
N GLN A 11 15.54 1.33 -11.37
CA GLN A 11 16.41 1.48 -12.53
C GLN A 11 15.96 2.64 -13.42
N ARG A 12 16.83 3.62 -13.57
CA ARG A 12 16.57 4.86 -14.29
C ARG A 12 17.45 5.00 -15.52
N TYR A 13 17.04 5.84 -16.46
CA TYR A 13 17.88 6.14 -17.61
C TYR A 13 19.15 6.90 -17.19
N ARG A 14 20.28 6.58 -17.85
CA ARG A 14 21.58 7.22 -17.57
C ARG A 14 21.72 8.62 -18.18
N ASN A 15 20.85 9.00 -19.10
CA ASN A 15 20.84 10.33 -19.74
C ASN A 15 20.26 11.43 -18.81
N THR A 16 19.78 11.08 -17.63
CA THR A 16 19.41 12.02 -16.54
C THR A 16 20.25 11.76 -15.28
N PRO A 17 21.59 11.89 -15.35
CA PRO A 17 22.49 11.45 -14.27
C PRO A 17 22.37 12.29 -12.99
N ASN A 18 21.83 13.51 -13.11
CA ASN A 18 21.69 14.45 -11.98
C ASN A 18 20.26 14.55 -11.46
N ALA A 19 19.32 13.77 -12.00
CA ALA A 19 17.91 13.89 -11.67
C ALA A 19 17.61 13.20 -10.32
N PHE A 20 18.26 13.58 -9.23
CA PHE A 20 18.08 13.02 -7.90
C PHE A 20 16.74 13.46 -7.28
N ILE A 21 15.69 12.68 -7.50
CA ILE A 21 14.31 13.01 -7.11
C ILE A 21 13.98 12.71 -5.64
N GLY A 22 14.95 12.38 -4.78
CA GLY A 22 14.70 12.12 -3.36
C GLY A 22 15.26 13.22 -2.46
N LYS A 23 14.49 13.67 -1.47
CA LYS A 23 14.97 14.51 -0.36
C LYS A 23 14.89 13.80 0.99
N ASP A 24 15.80 14.19 1.88
CA ASP A 24 15.80 13.79 3.29
C ASP A 24 14.96 14.76 4.15
N LYS A 25 14.84 14.47 5.45
CA LYS A 25 14.06 15.28 6.40
C LYS A 25 14.60 16.71 6.56
N ALA A 26 15.86 16.95 6.24
CA ALA A 26 16.45 18.29 6.23
C ALA A 26 16.18 19.05 4.91
N GLY A 27 15.54 18.40 3.93
CA GLY A 27 15.32 18.95 2.60
C GLY A 27 16.54 18.88 1.69
N ARG A 28 17.57 18.12 2.09
CA ARG A 28 18.76 17.89 1.27
C ARG A 28 18.49 16.77 0.28
N THR A 29 19.00 16.94 -0.93
CA THR A 29 18.88 15.94 -1.98
C THR A 29 19.68 14.68 -1.62
N ILE A 30 19.05 13.52 -1.73
CA ILE A 30 19.67 12.22 -1.46
C ILE A 30 20.48 11.81 -2.69
N LYS A 31 21.78 12.12 -2.68
CA LYS A 31 22.72 11.75 -3.76
C LYS A 31 23.41 10.40 -3.52
N GLY A 32 23.42 9.91 -2.28
CA GLY A 32 24.09 8.67 -1.89
C GLY A 32 23.53 7.44 -2.63
N HIS A 33 24.43 6.62 -3.17
CA HIS A 33 24.17 5.45 -4.05
C HIS A 33 23.63 5.78 -5.46
N GLY A 34 23.80 7.03 -5.92
CA GLY A 34 23.47 7.45 -7.28
C GLY A 34 21.96 7.59 -7.52
N ILE A 35 21.57 7.72 -8.80
CA ILE A 35 20.16 7.90 -9.20
C ILE A 35 19.34 6.62 -9.07
N HIS A 36 19.97 5.46 -8.88
CA HIS A 36 19.32 4.14 -8.82
C HIS A 36 18.88 3.75 -7.41
N ARG A 37 18.33 4.72 -6.68
CA ARG A 37 17.74 4.48 -5.38
C ARG A 37 16.38 3.81 -5.54
N PRO A 38 16.08 2.73 -4.79
CA PRO A 38 14.76 2.14 -4.79
C PRO A 38 13.74 3.08 -4.14
N PHE A 39 12.59 3.18 -4.77
CA PHE A 39 11.43 3.92 -4.29
C PHE A 39 10.22 3.03 -4.29
N ILE A 40 9.55 2.93 -3.15
CA ILE A 40 8.21 2.35 -3.06
C ILE A 40 7.18 3.45 -3.25
N VAL A 41 6.16 3.17 -4.07
CA VAL A 41 5.22 4.18 -4.53
C VAL A 41 3.77 3.86 -4.15
N PHE A 42 3.01 4.94 -3.97
CA PHE A 42 1.56 4.98 -4.03
C PHE A 42 1.16 6.21 -4.85
N TYR A 43 -0.05 6.26 -5.38
CA TYR A 43 -0.38 7.24 -6.41
C TYR A 43 -1.81 7.76 -6.32
N SER A 44 -2.01 8.90 -6.97
CA SER A 44 -3.29 9.43 -7.39
C SER A 44 -3.38 9.43 -8.92
N ASP A 45 -4.45 9.99 -9.47
CA ASP A 45 -4.67 10.07 -10.92
C ASP A 45 -3.44 10.65 -11.66
N ASP A 46 -2.84 11.73 -11.13
CA ASP A 46 -1.77 12.48 -11.77
C ASP A 46 -0.47 12.60 -10.95
N LYS A 47 -0.44 12.14 -9.69
CA LYS A 47 0.75 12.21 -8.83
C LYS A 47 1.25 10.85 -8.38
N VAL A 48 2.56 10.79 -8.22
CA VAL A 48 3.27 9.69 -7.58
C VAL A 48 3.83 10.18 -6.26
N PHE A 49 3.45 9.50 -5.19
CA PHE A 49 3.97 9.68 -3.85
C PHE A 49 4.94 8.54 -3.55
N TYR A 50 6.13 8.86 -3.10
CA TYR A 50 7.17 7.84 -2.99
C TYR A 50 8.10 8.03 -1.80
N LEU A 51 8.48 6.89 -1.22
CA LEU A 51 9.40 6.79 -0.10
C LEU A 51 10.73 6.23 -0.58
N SER A 52 11.82 6.83 -0.12
CA SER A 52 13.15 6.30 -0.39
C SER A 52 13.46 5.10 0.49
N ALA A 53 13.97 4.03 -0.11
CA ALA A 53 14.53 2.90 0.62
C ALA A 53 16.07 2.86 0.51
N LYS A 54 16.72 2.24 1.48
CA LYS A 54 18.16 1.95 1.49
C LYS A 54 18.41 0.55 2.04
N THR A 55 19.36 -0.17 1.45
CA THR A 55 19.87 -1.40 2.06
C THR A 55 20.52 -1.08 3.40
N VAL A 56 20.28 -1.94 4.37
CA VAL A 56 20.88 -1.85 5.71
C VAL A 56 22.02 -2.85 5.78
N SER A 57 23.21 -2.36 6.08
CA SER A 57 24.41 -3.15 6.33
C SER A 57 24.73 -3.12 7.82
N ASP A 58 25.63 -3.98 8.29
CA ASP A 58 26.02 -4.01 9.70
C ASP A 58 26.57 -2.64 10.16
N ASP A 59 27.32 -1.95 9.28
CA ASP A 59 27.87 -0.61 9.55
C ASP A 59 26.82 0.46 9.85
N ASN A 60 25.60 0.34 9.28
CA ASN A 60 24.55 1.36 9.42
C ASN A 60 23.28 0.83 10.10
N TYR A 61 23.36 -0.38 10.67
CA TYR A 61 22.20 -1.09 11.21
C TYR A 61 21.62 -0.35 12.41
N GLU A 62 22.45 -0.03 13.41
CA GLU A 62 22.00 0.67 14.62
C GLU A 62 21.38 2.03 14.31
N ASP A 63 22.03 2.83 13.46
CA ASP A 63 21.50 4.13 13.04
C ASP A 63 20.16 4.00 12.31
N SER A 64 20.01 2.96 11.48
CA SER A 64 18.78 2.74 10.71
C SER A 64 17.64 2.22 11.58
N ARG A 65 17.94 1.33 12.53
CA ARG A 65 16.99 0.70 13.46
C ARG A 65 16.51 1.68 14.54
N ASN A 66 17.41 2.53 15.05
CA ASN A 66 17.11 3.45 16.14
C ASN A 66 16.44 4.75 15.68
N ASP A 67 16.42 5.03 14.37
CA ASP A 67 15.67 6.16 13.81
C ASP A 67 14.17 5.83 13.81
N PRO A 68 13.35 6.52 14.63
CA PRO A 68 11.92 6.21 14.78
C PRO A 68 11.09 6.58 13.53
N PHE A 69 11.72 7.19 12.53
CA PHE A 69 11.08 7.47 11.25
C PHE A 69 11.42 6.45 10.16
N ASN A 70 12.25 5.45 10.45
CA ASN A 70 12.51 4.35 9.53
C ASN A 70 11.62 3.16 9.87
N LEU A 71 11.10 2.51 8.83
CA LEU A 71 10.60 1.15 8.91
C LEU A 71 11.70 0.21 8.40
N VAL A 72 12.15 -0.72 9.23
CA VAL A 72 13.22 -1.67 8.89
C VAL A 72 12.63 -3.07 8.76
N PHE A 73 12.82 -3.68 7.60
CA PHE A 73 12.56 -5.10 7.38
C PHE A 73 13.87 -5.87 7.52
N GLU A 74 13.90 -6.88 8.39
CA GLU A 74 15.14 -7.60 8.73
C GLU A 74 15.39 -8.83 7.85
N ASP A 75 14.34 -9.52 7.44
CA ASP A 75 14.46 -10.82 6.77
C ASP A 75 14.41 -10.73 5.24
N LYS A 76 13.54 -9.87 4.72
CA LYS A 76 13.27 -9.73 3.28
C LYS A 76 13.26 -8.28 2.89
N ASP A 77 13.95 -7.95 1.79
CA ASP A 77 13.85 -6.61 1.22
C ASP A 77 12.55 -6.43 0.41
N LEU A 78 12.37 -5.25 -0.16
CA LEU A 78 11.21 -4.92 -1.01
C LEU A 78 11.16 -5.73 -2.32
N TYR A 79 12.23 -6.45 -2.65
CA TYR A 79 12.30 -7.37 -3.78
C TYR A 79 12.16 -8.84 -3.36
N GLY A 80 11.92 -9.12 -2.07
CA GLY A 80 11.87 -10.49 -1.54
C GLY A 80 13.24 -11.18 -1.46
N GLU A 81 14.34 -10.44 -1.63
CA GLU A 81 15.69 -10.96 -1.45
C GLU A 81 16.06 -10.98 0.05
N ASP A 82 16.90 -11.93 0.46
CA ASP A 82 17.37 -12.10 1.85
C ASP A 82 18.34 -10.99 2.26
N ARG A 83 17.81 -9.77 2.45
CA ARG A 83 18.57 -8.57 2.79
C ARG A 83 17.74 -7.65 3.67
N LYS A 84 18.42 -6.97 4.60
CA LYS A 84 17.82 -5.92 5.42
C LYS A 84 17.60 -4.65 4.60
N ILE A 85 16.43 -4.02 4.74
CA ILE A 85 16.10 -2.76 4.07
C ILE A 85 15.43 -1.80 5.04
N ALA A 86 15.78 -0.52 4.95
CA ALA A 86 15.14 0.56 5.70
C ALA A 86 14.42 1.50 4.73
N ILE A 87 13.18 1.85 5.08
CA ILE A 87 12.32 2.76 4.35
C ILE A 87 12.18 4.02 5.19
N ASN A 88 12.53 5.17 4.60
CA ASN A 88 12.40 6.44 5.28
C ASN A 88 10.94 6.92 5.20
N CYS A 89 10.24 6.87 6.32
CA CYS A 89 8.85 7.31 6.48
C CYS A 89 8.75 8.75 7.03
N SER A 90 9.86 9.48 7.22
CA SER A 90 9.82 10.91 7.60
C SER A 90 9.54 11.85 6.42
N VAL A 91 9.69 11.37 5.19
CA VAL A 91 9.57 12.19 3.98
C VAL A 91 8.78 11.45 2.92
N ILE A 92 7.74 12.12 2.40
CA ILE A 92 7.09 11.73 1.16
C ILE A 92 7.56 12.68 0.07
N ASN A 93 8.21 12.13 -0.95
CA ASN A 93 8.52 12.88 -2.14
C ASN A 93 7.35 12.75 -3.12
N VAL A 94 7.11 13.81 -3.89
CA VAL A 94 5.98 13.90 -4.83
C VAL A 94 6.51 14.32 -6.19
N ILE A 95 5.89 13.81 -7.25
CA ILE A 95 6.20 14.18 -8.62
C ILE A 95 5.00 13.88 -9.52
N ASP A 96 4.90 14.61 -10.62
CA ASP A 96 3.94 14.28 -11.67
C ASP A 96 4.16 12.85 -12.21
N ARG A 97 3.06 12.13 -12.43
CA ARG A 97 3.08 10.73 -12.88
C ARG A 97 3.81 10.56 -14.21
N LYS A 98 3.52 11.41 -15.21
CA LYS A 98 4.17 11.32 -16.52
C LYS A 98 5.66 11.63 -16.40
N LEU A 99 6.02 12.61 -15.56
CA LEU A 99 7.42 12.91 -15.30
C LEU A 99 8.12 11.73 -14.63
N PHE A 100 7.52 11.09 -13.61
CA PHE A 100 8.10 9.90 -12.97
C PHE A 100 8.34 8.80 -13.99
N GLU A 101 7.31 8.41 -14.75
CA GLU A 101 7.39 7.33 -15.75
C GLU A 101 8.51 7.58 -16.76
N SER A 102 8.71 8.84 -17.19
CA SER A 102 9.77 9.22 -18.14
C SER A 102 11.20 8.97 -17.63
N LEU A 103 11.39 8.85 -16.32
CA LEU A 103 12.71 8.70 -15.71
C LEU A 103 13.16 7.23 -15.60
N TYR A 104 12.24 6.27 -15.73
CA TYR A 104 12.51 4.85 -15.48
C TYR A 104 12.55 4.05 -16.77
N ILE A 105 13.39 3.02 -16.77
CA ILE A 105 13.50 2.10 -17.91
C ILE A 105 12.26 1.19 -17.92
N PRO A 106 11.44 1.19 -18.99
CA PRO A 106 10.36 0.24 -19.20
C PRO A 106 10.83 -1.20 -19.04
N ASP A 107 10.00 -2.03 -18.42
CA ASP A 107 10.17 -3.50 -18.32
C ASP A 107 11.47 -3.98 -17.64
N HIS A 108 12.22 -3.09 -16.99
CA HIS A 108 13.39 -3.50 -16.23
C HIS A 108 12.96 -4.29 -14.97
N PRO A 109 13.58 -5.46 -14.64
CA PRO A 109 13.12 -6.33 -13.55
C PRO A 109 13.06 -5.69 -12.15
N LYS A 110 13.79 -4.58 -11.93
CA LYS A 110 13.80 -3.80 -10.68
C LYS A 110 12.84 -2.61 -10.67
N ASN A 111 12.01 -2.48 -11.70
CA ASN A 111 10.95 -1.49 -11.85
C ASN A 111 9.61 -2.20 -11.89
N ASN A 112 8.56 -1.52 -11.42
CA ASN A 112 7.23 -2.11 -11.31
C ASN A 112 7.23 -3.44 -10.52
N TYR A 113 8.17 -3.61 -9.58
CA TYR A 113 8.31 -4.86 -8.83
C TYR A 113 7.27 -4.89 -7.71
N PRO A 114 6.45 -5.96 -7.58
CA PRO A 114 5.45 -6.06 -6.53
C PRO A 114 6.08 -6.33 -5.17
N THR A 115 5.95 -5.41 -4.23
CA THR A 115 6.24 -5.69 -2.81
C THR A 115 5.15 -6.60 -2.23
N SER A 116 5.40 -7.28 -1.11
CA SER A 116 4.35 -8.06 -0.45
C SER A 116 3.26 -7.15 0.14
N VAL A 117 2.03 -7.65 0.18
CA VAL A 117 0.90 -6.91 0.77
C VAL A 117 1.15 -6.62 2.25
N GLU A 118 1.76 -7.56 2.97
CA GLU A 118 2.17 -7.39 4.37
C GLU A 118 3.15 -6.22 4.54
N GLN A 119 4.24 -6.19 3.77
CA GLN A 119 5.20 -5.08 3.81
C GLN A 119 4.55 -3.74 3.47
N TYR A 120 3.64 -3.72 2.49
CA TYR A 120 2.94 -2.50 2.12
C TYR A 120 1.98 -2.02 3.22
N ASN A 121 1.27 -2.94 3.88
CA ASN A 121 0.43 -2.63 5.02
C ASN A 121 1.25 -2.02 6.16
N ASP A 122 2.40 -2.60 6.50
CA ASP A 122 3.30 -2.08 7.53
C ASP A 122 3.79 -0.66 7.21
N ILE A 123 4.11 -0.41 5.93
CA ILE A 123 4.48 0.94 5.46
C ILE A 123 3.32 1.92 5.69
N MET A 124 2.12 1.57 5.24
CA MET A 124 0.96 2.47 5.34
C MET A 124 0.53 2.72 6.79
N ILE A 125 0.61 1.71 7.65
CA ILE A 125 0.40 1.86 9.11
C ILE A 125 1.42 2.82 9.70
N THR A 126 2.70 2.64 9.35
CA THR A 126 3.79 3.50 9.82
C THR A 126 3.58 4.95 9.37
N LEU A 127 3.21 5.17 8.10
CA LEU A 127 2.87 6.51 7.60
C LEU A 127 1.68 7.11 8.35
N PHE A 128 0.64 6.33 8.67
CA PHE A 128 -0.52 6.82 9.41
C PHE A 128 -0.15 7.26 10.84
N VAL A 129 0.71 6.50 11.52
CA VAL A 129 1.24 6.85 12.84
C VAL A 129 2.08 8.13 12.77
N LEU A 130 2.88 8.28 11.72
CA LEU A 130 3.81 9.40 11.56
C LEU A 130 3.23 10.62 10.83
N LYS A 131 2.01 10.57 10.29
CA LYS A 131 1.43 11.56 9.35
C LYS A 131 1.69 13.02 9.71
N ASP A 132 1.53 13.39 10.98
CA ASP A 132 1.68 14.78 11.45
C ASP A 132 3.14 15.27 11.48
N LYS A 133 4.10 14.34 11.35
CA LYS A 133 5.55 14.57 11.37
C LYS A 133 6.21 14.42 9.99
N ILE A 134 5.46 14.00 8.98
CA ILE A 134 5.98 13.79 7.62
C ILE A 134 6.24 15.13 6.94
N LYS A 135 7.40 15.22 6.27
CA LYS A 135 7.71 16.33 5.37
C LYS A 135 7.42 15.95 3.93
N TYR A 136 7.01 16.95 3.15
CA TYR A 136 6.65 16.79 1.75
C TYR A 136 7.57 17.63 0.88
N PHE A 137 8.07 17.03 -0.19
CA PHE A 137 8.84 17.72 -1.21
C PHE A 137 8.38 17.29 -2.58
N GLU A 138 8.02 18.25 -3.42
CA GLU A 138 7.48 17.98 -4.75
C GLU A 138 8.42 18.48 -5.83
N VAL A 139 8.71 17.60 -6.79
CA VAL A 139 9.44 17.95 -8.00
C VAL A 139 8.47 18.66 -8.95
N ASP A 140 8.87 19.82 -9.44
CA ASP A 140 8.13 20.57 -10.45
C ASP A 140 8.47 20.04 -11.85
N TYR A 141 9.75 20.13 -12.21
CA TYR A 141 10.29 19.64 -13.47
C TYR A 141 11.76 19.26 -13.32
N ILE A 142 12.31 18.62 -14.36
CA ILE A 142 13.75 18.39 -14.48
C ILE A 142 14.32 19.46 -15.42
N ASP A 143 15.25 20.25 -14.92
CA ASP A 143 15.90 21.29 -15.71
C ASP A 143 16.67 20.68 -16.89
N GLN A 144 16.52 21.28 -18.08
CA GLN A 144 17.04 20.67 -19.31
C GLN A 144 18.56 20.75 -19.41
N GLU A 145 19.19 21.77 -18.82
CA GLU A 145 20.62 21.99 -18.93
C GLU A 145 21.38 21.21 -17.84
N SER A 146 21.04 21.46 -16.57
CA SER A 146 21.68 20.83 -15.42
C SER A 146 21.28 19.37 -15.21
N LYS A 147 20.12 18.96 -15.76
CA LYS A 147 19.45 17.68 -15.48
C LYS A 147 19.10 17.50 -14.00
N GLU A 148 19.06 18.57 -13.22
CA GLU A 148 18.68 18.55 -11.82
C GLU A 148 17.16 18.78 -11.65
N PRO A 149 16.55 18.21 -10.60
CA PRO A 149 15.15 18.49 -10.29
C PRO A 149 15.00 19.89 -9.71
N VAL A 150 14.07 20.66 -10.27
CA VAL A 150 13.55 21.90 -9.70
C VAL A 150 12.39 21.55 -8.80
N TRP A 151 12.41 22.09 -7.57
CA TRP A 151 11.47 21.72 -6.52
C TRP A 151 10.44 22.82 -6.31
N LYS A 152 9.19 22.42 -6.11
CA LYS A 152 8.11 23.33 -5.75
C LYS A 152 8.33 23.95 -4.38
N SER A 153 7.83 25.16 -4.21
CA SER A 153 7.77 25.82 -2.90
C SER A 153 6.79 25.10 -1.97
N LYS A 154 6.93 25.33 -0.66
CA LYS A 154 6.06 24.69 0.35
C LYS A 154 4.57 24.96 0.11
N SER A 155 4.20 26.15 -0.33
CA SER A 155 2.80 26.51 -0.61
C SER A 155 2.25 25.74 -1.80
N GLN A 156 3.05 25.55 -2.85
CA GLN A 156 2.66 24.77 -4.03
C GLN A 156 2.50 23.27 -3.72
N THR A 157 3.29 22.74 -2.78
CA THR A 157 3.22 21.32 -2.34
C THR A 157 2.00 21.01 -1.45
N GLN A 158 1.28 22.02 -0.96
CA GLN A 158 0.22 21.82 0.04
C GLN A 158 -0.92 20.93 -0.47
N ALA A 159 -1.32 21.08 -1.73
CA ALA A 159 -2.39 20.25 -2.32
C ALA A 159 -1.99 18.77 -2.36
N SER A 160 -0.76 18.47 -2.78
CA SER A 160 -0.24 17.09 -2.78
C SER A 160 -0.04 16.53 -1.38
N LYS A 161 0.29 17.37 -0.39
CA LYS A 161 0.28 16.95 1.01
C LYS A 161 -1.13 16.50 1.43
N ASP A 162 -2.15 17.32 1.18
CA ASP A 162 -3.52 17.03 1.59
C ASP A 162 -4.04 15.75 0.92
N GLU A 163 -3.73 15.56 -0.35
CA GLU A 163 -4.04 14.35 -1.11
C GLU A 163 -3.30 13.10 -0.60
N SER A 164 -2.01 13.22 -0.28
CA SER A 164 -1.26 12.13 0.32
C SER A 164 -1.82 11.73 1.68
N GLU A 165 -2.17 12.70 2.53
CA GLU A 165 -2.79 12.43 3.82
C GLU A 165 -4.15 11.74 3.67
N MET A 166 -4.92 12.13 2.65
CA MET A 166 -6.17 11.45 2.29
C MET A 166 -5.93 9.98 1.96
N ILE A 167 -4.93 9.69 1.10
CA ILE A 167 -4.57 8.31 0.74
C ILE A 167 -4.16 7.51 1.98
N ILE A 168 -3.31 8.08 2.84
CA ILE A 168 -2.82 7.40 4.06
C ILE A 168 -3.95 7.08 5.02
N LYS A 169 -4.82 8.06 5.31
CA LYS A 169 -5.97 7.88 6.21
C LYS A 169 -6.99 6.90 5.61
N GLY A 170 -7.30 7.07 4.33
CA GLY A 170 -8.21 6.19 3.60
C GLY A 170 -7.75 4.73 3.58
N TYR A 171 -6.47 4.48 3.31
CA TYR A 171 -5.91 3.13 3.35
C TYR A 171 -5.89 2.56 4.77
N HIS A 172 -5.56 3.37 5.78
CA HIS A 172 -5.64 2.92 7.17
C HIS A 172 -7.08 2.54 7.56
N HIS A 173 -8.08 3.31 7.14
CA HIS A 173 -9.49 2.96 7.33
C HIS A 173 -9.85 1.65 6.62
N LEU A 174 -9.42 1.47 5.37
CA LEU A 174 -9.60 0.24 4.60
C LEU A 174 -9.16 -0.99 5.42
N ILE A 175 -7.92 -1.01 5.89
CA ILE A 175 -7.33 -2.20 6.54
C ILE A 175 -7.80 -2.41 7.99
N THR A 176 -8.34 -1.38 8.66
CA THR A 176 -8.72 -1.47 10.08
C THR A 176 -10.24 -1.48 10.33
N LYS A 177 -11.05 -1.00 9.39
CA LYS A 177 -12.49 -0.78 9.57
C LYS A 177 -13.36 -1.41 8.49
N THR A 178 -12.79 -1.85 7.37
CA THR A 178 -13.55 -2.49 6.30
C THR A 178 -13.25 -3.99 6.24
N ASN A 179 -14.09 -4.73 5.50
CA ASN A 179 -13.84 -6.13 5.19
C ASN A 179 -13.10 -6.30 3.84
N ILE A 180 -12.63 -5.22 3.23
CA ILE A 180 -11.89 -5.30 1.96
C ILE A 180 -10.49 -5.83 2.25
N ILE A 181 -10.15 -6.92 1.57
CA ILE A 181 -8.84 -7.55 1.64
C ILE A 181 -7.87 -6.75 0.74
N PRO A 182 -6.77 -6.18 1.28
CA PRO A 182 -5.87 -5.31 0.51
C PRO A 182 -5.30 -5.93 -0.77
N GLU A 183 -5.11 -7.25 -0.79
CA GLU A 183 -4.70 -8.05 -1.95
C GLU A 183 -5.58 -7.77 -3.18
N ILE A 184 -6.87 -7.45 -2.99
CA ILE A 184 -7.77 -7.09 -4.09
C ILE A 184 -7.29 -5.82 -4.81
N LEU A 185 -6.78 -4.83 -4.06
CA LEU A 185 -6.26 -3.59 -4.64
C LEU A 185 -4.93 -3.80 -5.36
N PHE A 186 -4.15 -4.80 -4.96
CA PHE A 186 -2.93 -5.18 -5.67
C PHE A 186 -3.22 -5.89 -6.99
N ASN A 187 -4.35 -6.60 -7.09
CA ASN A 187 -4.81 -7.24 -8.32
C ASN A 187 -5.57 -6.27 -9.25
N HIS A 188 -6.12 -5.19 -8.67
CA HIS A 188 -6.84 -4.15 -9.40
C HIS A 188 -6.28 -2.76 -9.06
N PRO A 189 -5.00 -2.50 -9.42
CA PRO A 189 -4.34 -1.26 -9.04
C PRO A 189 -5.09 -0.03 -9.55
N ASP A 190 -5.69 -0.07 -10.74
CA ASP A 190 -6.44 1.07 -11.31
C ASP A 190 -7.57 1.59 -10.41
N HIS A 191 -8.11 0.76 -9.50
CA HIS A 191 -9.14 1.16 -8.55
C HIS A 191 -8.58 1.66 -7.21
N PHE A 192 -7.27 1.56 -6.97
CA PHE A 192 -6.64 1.88 -5.70
C PHE A 192 -7.03 3.27 -5.18
N TYR A 193 -6.75 4.31 -5.98
CA TYR A 193 -6.88 5.70 -5.54
C TYR A 193 -8.33 6.05 -5.19
N GLU A 194 -9.27 5.56 -6.00
CA GLU A 194 -10.69 5.75 -5.75
C GLU A 194 -11.15 5.05 -4.47
N VAL A 195 -10.74 3.80 -4.25
CA VAL A 195 -11.13 3.04 -3.06
C VAL A 195 -10.62 3.73 -1.80
N VAL A 196 -9.34 4.13 -1.73
CA VAL A 196 -8.82 4.82 -0.54
C VAL A 196 -9.48 6.18 -0.34
N LYS A 197 -9.77 6.91 -1.41
CA LYS A 197 -10.49 8.18 -1.34
C LYS A 197 -11.89 8.00 -0.76
N ASN A 198 -12.62 6.96 -1.18
CA ASN A 198 -13.93 6.64 -0.63
C ASN A 198 -13.85 6.25 0.85
N CYS A 199 -12.88 5.41 1.23
CA CYS A 199 -12.63 5.05 2.63
C CYS A 199 -12.33 6.29 3.50
N PHE A 200 -11.54 7.24 2.99
CA PHE A 200 -11.27 8.50 3.70
C PHE A 200 -12.54 9.31 3.94
N TYR A 201 -13.40 9.45 2.93
CA TYR A 201 -14.63 10.22 3.09
C TYR A 201 -15.63 9.56 4.04
N ILE A 202 -15.72 8.22 4.02
CA ILE A 202 -16.50 7.45 4.99
C ILE A 202 -15.97 7.70 6.41
N GLU A 203 -14.66 7.64 6.62
CA GLU A 203 -14.05 7.92 7.92
C GLU A 203 -14.34 9.35 8.39
N LYS A 204 -14.20 10.33 7.49
CA LYS A 204 -14.29 11.75 7.82
C LYS A 204 -15.73 12.23 8.08
N TYR A 205 -16.69 11.71 7.32
CA TYR A 205 -18.07 12.23 7.32
C TYR A 205 -19.12 11.22 7.78
N GLY A 206 -18.74 9.95 7.96
CA GLY A 206 -19.67 8.85 8.23
C GLY A 206 -20.41 8.38 6.97
N VAL A 207 -21.17 7.29 7.12
CA VAL A 207 -22.04 6.76 6.07
C VAL A 207 -23.37 7.52 6.11
N ARG A 208 -23.48 8.68 5.43
CA ARG A 208 -24.78 9.32 5.11
C ARG A 208 -24.67 10.50 4.12
N ASP A 209 -25.55 10.46 3.12
CA ASP A 209 -26.06 11.46 2.15
C ASP A 209 -25.07 12.38 1.39
N LYS A 210 -23.97 12.85 1.98
CA LYS A 210 -22.99 13.70 1.26
C LYS A 210 -22.00 12.92 0.41
N LEU A 211 -21.77 11.65 0.73
CA LEU A 211 -20.99 10.75 -0.11
C LEU A 211 -21.77 10.41 -1.38
N ASP A 212 -23.09 10.21 -1.27
CA ASP A 212 -23.97 10.04 -2.42
C ASP A 212 -24.00 11.30 -3.27
N GLU A 213 -24.10 12.50 -2.67
CA GLU A 213 -24.03 13.78 -3.41
C GLU A 213 -22.66 14.00 -4.11
N TYR A 214 -21.54 13.67 -3.45
CA TYR A 214 -20.20 13.76 -4.04
C TYR A 214 -19.96 12.74 -5.16
N LEU A 215 -20.40 11.49 -4.97
CA LEU A 215 -20.33 10.44 -5.97
C LEU A 215 -21.25 10.75 -7.16
N TYR A 216 -22.46 11.28 -6.93
CA TYR A 216 -23.39 11.66 -8.02
C TYR A 216 -22.82 12.76 -8.92
N THR A 217 -22.13 13.74 -8.31
CA THR A 217 -21.55 14.88 -9.05
C THR A 217 -20.30 14.48 -9.87
N LYS A 218 -19.60 13.39 -9.50
CA LYS A 218 -18.40 12.91 -10.22
C LYS A 218 -18.70 11.72 -11.14
N SER A 219 -19.64 10.85 -10.78
CA SER A 219 -20.14 9.76 -11.63
C SER A 219 -20.92 10.28 -12.85
N SER A 220 -21.50 11.49 -12.80
CA SER A 220 -22.05 12.13 -14.01
C SER A 220 -20.96 12.56 -15.03
N MET A 221 -19.67 12.45 -14.70
CA MET A 221 -18.54 12.68 -15.61
C MET A 221 -17.84 11.39 -16.09
N PHE A 222 -18.17 10.23 -15.54
CA PHE A 222 -17.54 8.95 -15.91
C PHE A 222 -18.60 7.85 -16.00
N ASN A 223 -18.89 7.39 -17.23
CA ASN A 223 -19.74 6.23 -17.54
C ASN A 223 -19.10 4.92 -17.03
N VAL A 224 -18.96 4.77 -15.72
CA VAL A 224 -18.68 3.50 -15.08
C VAL A 224 -19.83 3.29 -14.10
N ASP A 225 -20.63 2.26 -14.36
CA ASP A 225 -21.78 1.91 -13.53
C ASP A 225 -21.26 1.29 -12.21
N TRP A 226 -20.83 2.17 -11.31
CA TRP A 226 -20.28 1.82 -10.00
C TRP A 226 -21.27 1.01 -9.16
N GLU A 227 -22.56 1.16 -9.42
CA GLU A 227 -23.62 0.41 -8.79
C GLU A 227 -23.56 -1.07 -9.21
N GLU A 228 -23.26 -1.36 -10.48
CA GLU A 228 -23.08 -2.71 -10.99
C GLU A 228 -21.81 -3.37 -10.39
N ILE A 229 -20.67 -2.69 -10.39
CA ILE A 229 -19.40 -3.22 -9.86
C ILE A 229 -19.50 -3.46 -8.33
N THR A 230 -20.07 -2.52 -7.58
CA THR A 230 -20.25 -2.70 -6.12
C THR A 230 -21.29 -3.78 -5.81
N ASN A 231 -22.34 -3.92 -6.62
CA ASN A 231 -23.30 -5.00 -6.45
C ASN A 231 -22.70 -6.37 -6.79
N GLU A 232 -21.91 -6.51 -7.86
CA GLU A 232 -21.22 -7.76 -8.18
C GLU A 232 -20.22 -8.16 -7.08
N ALA A 233 -19.44 -7.21 -6.57
CA ALA A 233 -18.51 -7.45 -5.48
C ALA A 233 -19.26 -7.87 -4.20
N ARG A 234 -20.38 -7.21 -3.87
CA ARG A 234 -21.24 -7.58 -2.74
C ARG A 234 -21.82 -8.98 -2.88
N GLN A 235 -22.30 -9.36 -4.07
CA GLN A 235 -22.85 -10.70 -4.30
C GLN A 235 -21.78 -11.79 -4.17
N LYS A 236 -20.57 -11.56 -4.69
CA LYS A 236 -19.44 -12.49 -4.51
C LYS A 236 -19.06 -12.65 -3.03
N ILE A 237 -19.09 -11.58 -2.25
CA ILE A 237 -18.82 -11.62 -0.80
C ILE A 237 -19.88 -12.45 -0.06
N ILE A 238 -21.16 -12.24 -0.35
CA ILE A 238 -22.25 -13.01 0.26
C ILE A 238 -22.11 -14.50 -0.08
N GLN A 239 -21.78 -14.82 -1.32
CA GLN A 239 -21.60 -16.20 -1.77
C GLN A 239 -20.44 -16.90 -1.06
N MET A 240 -19.29 -16.22 -0.91
CA MET A 240 -18.14 -16.76 -0.16
C MET A 240 -18.43 -16.93 1.34
N GLN A 241 -19.19 -16.00 1.94
CA GLN A 241 -19.59 -16.10 3.35
C GLN A 241 -20.49 -17.31 3.60
N ASN A 242 -21.46 -17.55 2.70
CA ASN A 242 -22.34 -18.70 2.80
C ASN A 242 -21.56 -20.02 2.66
N GLN A 243 -20.64 -20.13 1.69
CA GLN A 243 -19.79 -21.31 1.54
C GLN A 243 -18.94 -21.59 2.78
N ARG A 244 -18.33 -20.54 3.35
CA ARG A 244 -17.52 -20.68 4.57
C ARG A 244 -18.36 -21.10 5.78
N GLN A 245 -19.59 -20.62 5.88
CA GLN A 245 -20.52 -21.00 6.94
C GLN A 245 -20.93 -22.47 6.82
N GLU A 246 -21.22 -22.93 5.60
CA GLU A 246 -21.52 -24.33 5.31
C GLU A 246 -20.35 -25.26 5.70
N GLU A 247 -19.11 -24.88 5.34
CA GLU A 247 -17.91 -25.64 5.73
C GLU A 247 -17.72 -25.73 7.26
N ILE A 248 -18.03 -24.66 7.99
CA ILE A 248 -17.94 -24.63 9.45
C ILE A 248 -18.99 -25.55 10.06
N GLU A 249 -20.23 -25.49 9.57
CA GLU A 249 -21.32 -26.34 10.04
C GLU A 249 -21.05 -27.83 9.76
N GLU A 250 -20.49 -28.14 8.59
CA GLU A 250 -20.12 -29.50 8.24
C GLU A 250 -19.00 -30.04 9.14
N LYS A 251 -17.97 -29.23 9.42
CA LYS A 251 -16.93 -29.57 10.40
C LYS A 251 -17.50 -29.80 11.79
N PHE A 252 -18.47 -28.99 12.22
CA PHE A 252 -19.10 -29.14 13.54
C PHE A 252 -19.90 -30.45 13.63
N LYS A 253 -20.68 -30.77 12.59
CA LYS A 253 -21.41 -32.05 12.49
C LYS A 253 -20.47 -33.26 12.52
N GLN A 254 -19.37 -33.21 11.76
CA GLN A 254 -18.37 -34.28 11.77
C GLN A 254 -17.73 -34.47 13.15
N GLN A 255 -17.45 -33.38 13.87
CA GLN A 255 -16.93 -33.45 15.24
C GLN A 255 -17.92 -34.05 16.25
N GLU A 256 -19.20 -33.71 16.16
CA GLU A 256 -20.23 -34.33 17.01
C GLU A 256 -20.38 -35.82 16.74
N LEU A 257 -20.40 -36.22 15.47
CA LEU A 257 -20.49 -37.63 15.07
C LEU A 257 -19.30 -38.42 15.63
N ALA A 258 -18.09 -37.87 15.53
CA ALA A 258 -16.87 -38.48 16.06
C ALA A 258 -16.90 -38.59 17.60
N LYS A 259 -17.48 -37.61 18.31
CA LYS A 259 -17.66 -37.67 19.78
C LYS A 259 -18.65 -38.76 20.17
N GLN A 260 -19.79 -38.87 19.47
CA GLN A 260 -20.79 -39.91 19.72
C GLN A 260 -20.23 -41.32 19.47
N GLN A 261 -19.51 -41.51 18.37
CA GLN A 261 -18.85 -42.79 18.08
C GLN A 261 -17.83 -43.18 19.15
N LYS A 262 -17.00 -42.23 19.62
CA LYS A 262 -16.05 -42.48 20.72
C LYS A 262 -16.77 -42.84 22.02
N HIS A 263 -17.88 -42.17 22.34
CA HIS A 263 -18.67 -42.47 23.54
C HIS A 263 -19.31 -43.86 23.48
N ASN A 264 -19.89 -44.24 22.34
CA ASN A 264 -20.48 -45.57 22.13
C ASN A 264 -19.40 -46.67 22.23
N ASN A 265 -18.24 -46.48 21.60
CA ASN A 265 -17.11 -47.41 21.70
C ASN A 265 -16.58 -47.56 23.13
N TRP A 266 -16.61 -46.49 23.94
CA TRP A 266 -16.24 -46.54 25.36
C TRP A 266 -17.27 -47.32 26.18
N LEU A 267 -18.57 -47.10 25.97
CA LEU A 267 -19.64 -47.84 26.63
C LEU A 267 -19.58 -49.35 26.34
N GLU A 268 -19.31 -49.73 25.10
CA GLU A 268 -19.13 -51.15 24.72
C GLU A 268 -17.92 -51.79 25.40
N LYS A 269 -16.78 -51.09 25.45
CA LYS A 269 -15.57 -51.55 26.17
C LYS A 269 -15.74 -51.69 27.68
N HIS A 270 -16.72 -51.00 28.29
CA HIS A 270 -16.99 -51.10 29.73
C HIS A 270 -18.11 -52.08 30.07
N LYS A 271 -18.99 -52.42 29.12
CA LYS A 271 -19.90 -53.56 29.26
C LYS A 271 -19.17 -54.91 29.19
N SER A 272 -18.09 -55.02 28.43
CA SER A 272 -17.29 -56.26 28.32
C SER A 272 -16.38 -56.55 29.51
N LYS A 273 -16.10 -55.58 30.39
CA LYS A 273 -15.29 -55.75 31.61
C LYS A 273 -16.09 -56.10 32.88
N LYS A 274 -17.42 -56.16 32.80
CA LYS A 274 -18.33 -56.51 33.92
C LYS A 274 -18.94 -57.93 33.80
N ARG A 275 -18.45 -58.74 32.87
CA ARG A 275 -18.70 -60.19 32.77
C ARG A 275 -17.42 -60.93 33.09
#